data_AF-A0A950FYH3-F1
#
_entry.id   AF-A0A950FYH3-F1
#
_cell.length_a   1.000
_cell.length_b   1.000
_cell.length_c   1.000
_cell.angle_alpha   90.00
_cell.angle_beta   90.00
_cell.angle_gamma   90.00
#
_symmetry.space_group_name_H-M   'P 1'
#
loop_
_entity.id
_entity.type
_entity.pdbx_description
1 polymer ?
#
loop_
_entity_poly.entity_id
_entity_poly.type
_entity_poly.pdbx_seq_one_letter_code
_entity_poly.pdbx_strand_id
1 'polypeptide(L)' 'MHPKCIGGIADHVHLLLSMPTTMDANAIQLTKSGSSAWIHQTFRPLRNFGWRQGCGASV' A
#
# COMPACT_ATOMS: atom_id res chain seq x y z
N MET A 1 5.14 10.05 7.27
CA MET A 1 4.71 8.63 7.16
C MET A 1 5.97 7.80 7.00
N HIS A 2 6.32 6.98 8.00
CA HIS A 2 7.47 6.08 7.91
C HIS A 2 7.08 4.67 8.36
N PRO A 3 7.56 3.61 7.66
CA PRO A 3 7.25 2.23 8.01
C PRO A 3 7.93 1.85 9.32
N LYS A 4 7.16 1.18 10.18
CA LYS A 4 7.65 0.55 11.43
C LYS A 4 7.89 -0.93 11.20
N CYS A 5 6.96 -1.60 10.51
CA CYS A 5 7.06 -2.99 10.09
C CYS A 5 6.37 -3.18 8.73
N ILE A 6 6.93 -4.07 7.91
CA ILE A 6 6.35 -4.51 6.64
C ILE A 6 6.33 -6.04 6.67
N GLY A 7 5.15 -6.63 6.48
CA GLY A 7 4.96 -8.08 6.40
C GLY A 7 3.82 -8.41 5.43
N GLY A 8 3.48 -9.69 5.27
CA GLY A 8 2.41 -10.10 4.37
C GLY A 8 2.58 -11.52 3.88
N ILE A 9 1.70 -11.91 2.95
CA ILE A 9 1.77 -13.17 2.20
C ILE A 9 1.63 -12.89 0.70
N ALA A 10 1.57 -13.93 -0.12
CA ALA A 10 1.58 -13.82 -1.58
C ALA A 10 0.53 -12.85 -2.16
N ASP A 11 -0.65 -12.72 -1.55
CA ASP A 11 -1.76 -11.91 -2.09
C ASP A 11 -2.04 -10.61 -1.32
N HIS A 12 -1.40 -10.36 -0.17
CA HIS A 12 -1.61 -9.13 0.60
C HIS A 12 -0.41 -8.73 1.46
N VAL A 13 -0.30 -7.42 1.71
CA VAL A 13 0.74 -6.82 2.55
C VAL A 13 0.14 -6.16 3.78
N HIS A 14 0.79 -6.31 4.93
CA HIS A 14 0.50 -5.61 6.17
C HIS A 14 1.57 -4.54 6.39
N LEU A 15 1.13 -3.30 6.59
CA LEU A 15 1.98 -2.15 6.82
C LEU A 15 1.66 -1.55 8.18
N LEU A 16 2.62 -1.59 9.10
CA LEU A 16 2.55 -0.81 10.33
C LEU A 16 3.29 0.50 10.10
N LEU A 17 2.57 1.62 10.19
CA LEU A 17 3.06 2.94 9.79
C LEU A 17 2.89 3.92 10.94
N SER A 18 3.91 4.72 11.19
CA SER A 18 3.75 5.93 11.99
C SER A 18 3.30 7.06 11.07
N MET A 19 2.11 7.59 11.35
CA MET A 19 1.50 8.69 10.59
C MET A 19 1.03 9.81 11.51
N PRO A 20 1.12 11.07 11.06
CA PRO A 20 0.47 12.18 11.74
C PRO A 20 -1.04 11.95 11.82
N THR A 21 -1.68 12.39 12.91
CA THR A 21 -3.13 12.34 13.09
C THR A 21 -3.91 13.19 12.09
N THR A 22 -3.22 14.05 11.36
CA THR A 22 -3.78 14.89 10.28
C THR A 22 -3.87 14.15 8.93
N MET A 23 -3.29 12.95 8.80
CA MET A 23 -3.43 12.14 7.59
C MET A 23 -4.65 11.24 7.70
N ASP A 24 -5.51 11.29 6.67
CA ASP A 24 -6.74 10.52 6.58
C ASP A 24 -6.56 9.27 5.68
N ALA A 25 -7.67 8.62 5.35
CA ALA A 25 -7.70 7.45 4.46
C ALA A 25 -7.04 7.67 3.09
N ASN A 26 -6.79 8.92 2.67
CA ASN A 26 -6.09 9.21 1.41
C ASN A 26 -4.63 8.77 1.44
N ALA A 27 -3.98 8.69 2.60
CA ALA A 27 -2.62 8.18 2.71
C ALA A 27 -2.51 6.70 2.26
N ILE A 28 -3.55 5.91 2.55
CA ILE A 28 -3.64 4.51 2.09
C ILE A 28 -3.87 4.46 0.58
N GLN A 29 -4.73 5.34 0.05
CA GLN A 29 -4.98 5.42 -1.39
C GLN A 29 -3.71 5.77 -2.17
N LEU A 30 -2.94 6.76 -1.70
CA LEU A 30 -1.66 7.17 -2.28
C LEU A 30 -0.62 6.03 -2.24
N THR A 31 -0.57 5.29 -1.13
CA THR A 31 0.33 4.14 -1.00
C THR A 31 -0.03 3.06 -2.02
N LYS A 32 -1.32 2.75 -2.19
CA LYS A 32 -1.80 1.76 -3.15
C LYS A 32 -1.58 2.20 -4.60
N SER A 33 -1.96 3.43 -4.96
CA SER A 33 -1.83 3.93 -6.33
C SER A 33 -0.36 4.10 -6.73
N GLY A 34 0.46 4.65 -5.83
CA GLY A 34 1.90 4.83 -6.05
C GLY A 34 2.64 3.50 -6.22
N SER A 35 2.33 2.51 -5.38
CA SER A 35 2.93 1.17 -5.51
C SER A 35 2.49 0.44 -6.78
N SER A 36 1.22 0.54 -7.18
CA SER A 36 0.78 0.00 -8.47
C SER A 36 1.53 0.63 -9.65
N ALA A 37 1.67 1.95 -9.66
CA ALA A 37 2.40 2.67 -10.70
C ALA A 37 3.87 2.21 -10.77
N TRP A 38 4.53 2.10 -9.62
CA TRP A 38 5.91 1.61 -9.55
C TRP A 38 6.03 0.16 -10.03
N ILE A 39 5.11 -0.73 -9.65
CA ILE A 39 5.09 -2.13 -10.09
C ILE A 39 4.94 -2.22 -11.61
N HIS A 40 4.00 -1.46 -12.19
CA HIS A 40 3.75 -1.48 -13.63
C HIS A 40 4.96 -1.00 -14.44
N GLN A 41 5.71 -0.03 -13.91
CA GLN A 41 6.91 0.51 -14.54
C GLN A 41 8.12 -0.42 -14.40
N THR A 42 8.26 -1.07 -13.24
CA THR A 42 9.44 -1.87 -12.89
C THR A 42 9.34 -3.32 -13.37
N PHE A 43 8.14 -3.90 -13.28
CA PHE A 43 7.91 -5.32 -13.56
C PHE A 43 6.92 -5.47 -14.73
N ARG A 44 7.47 -5.56 -15.94
CA ARG A 44 6.69 -5.75 -17.19
C ARG A 44 5.66 -6.89 -17.12
N PRO A 45 5.93 -8.05 -16.50
CA PRO A 45 4.92 -9.12 -16.36
C PRO A 45 3.75 -8.77 -15.43
N LEU A 46 3.91 -7.78 -14.54
CA LEU A 46 2.93 -7.40 -13.52
C LEU A 46 2.13 -6.15 -13.90
N ARG A 47 2.04 -5.80 -15.19
CA ARG A 47 1.24 -4.64 -15.67
C ARG A 47 -0.24 -4.71 -15.30
N ASN A 48 -0.76 -5.90 -15.04
CA ASN A 48 -2.15 -6.11 -14.63
C ASN A 48 -2.32 -6.19 -13.10
N PHE A 49 -1.25 -5.97 -12.33
CA PHE A 49 -1.33 -5.92 -10.88
C PHE A 49 -2.26 -4.79 -10.44
N GLY A 50 -3.12 -5.06 -9.47
CA GLY A 50 -3.99 -4.06 -8.87
C GLY A 50 -4.39 -4.47 -7.46
N TRP A 51 -4.43 -3.50 -6.55
CA TRP A 51 -4.92 -3.73 -5.20
C TRP A 51 -6.43 -4.00 -5.20
N ARG A 52 -6.86 -4.89 -4.31
CA ARG A 52 -8.30 -5.05 -4.01
C ARG A 52 -8.88 -3.75 -3.45
N GLN A 53 -10.15 -3.50 -3.74
CA GLN A 53 -10.92 -2.44 -3.08
C GLN A 53 -11.04 -2.73 -1.58
N GLY A 54 -10.80 -1.70 -0.77
CA GLY A 54 -10.83 -1.79 0.70
C GLY A 54 -9.45 -2.01 1.33
N CYS A 55 -9.29 -1.52 2.55
CA CYS A 55 -8.13 -1.73 3.40
C CYS A 55 -8.63 -1.87 4.84
N GLY A 56 -8.11 -2.87 5.57
CA GLY A 56 -8.31 -2.96 7.01
C GLY A 56 -7.32 -2.04 7.71
N ALA A 57 -7.83 -1.09 8.49
CA ALA A 57 -7.03 -0.26 9.37
C ALA A 57 -7.52 -0.48 10.81
N SER A 58 -6.57 -0.66 11.72
CA SER A 58 -6.81 -0.71 13.16
C SER A 58 -5.79 0.22 13.82
N VAL A 59 -6.26 1.00 14.79
CA VAL A 59 -5.43 1.91 15.58
C VAL A 59 -4.78 1.18 16.74
#